data_AF-A0A939XP66-F1
#
_entry.id   AF-A0A939XP66-F1
#
_cell.length_a   1.000
_cell.length_b   1.000
_cell.length_c   1.000
_cell.angle_alpha   90.00
_cell.angle_beta   90.00
_cell.angle_gamma   90.00
#
_symmetry.space_group_name_H-M   'P 1'
#
loop_
_entity.id
_entity.type
_entity.pdbx_description
1 polymer ?
#
loop_
_entity_poly.entity_id
_entity_poly.type
_entity_poly.pdbx_seq_one_letter_code
_entity_poly.pdbx_strand_id
1 'polypeptide(L)'
;MSMEKKIVECVPNFSEGRNMAIIKQITDEIEKVKGVKLLDVDPGEATNRTVVTFVGEPDAVLEAAFQAVGKAGQLIDMRGHHGAHPRMGATDVCPLIPVAGIT
;
A
#
# COMPACT_ATOMS: atom_id res chain seq x y z
N MET A 1 -2.08 3.25 33.96
CA MET A 1 -1.81 2.24 32.90
C MET A 1 -1.56 3.01 31.62
N SER A 2 -0.34 2.94 31.06
CA SER A 2 -0.14 3.40 29.68
C SER A 2 -1.00 2.50 28.79
N MET A 3 -1.88 3.06 27.97
CA MET A 3 -2.47 2.27 26.90
C MET A 3 -1.34 1.73 26.04
N GLU A 4 -1.34 0.42 25.83
CA GLU A 4 -0.40 -0.23 24.91
C GLU A 4 -0.62 0.38 23.51
N LYS A 5 0.44 0.88 22.88
CA LYS A 5 0.34 1.44 21.53
C LYS A 5 -0.11 0.35 20.56
N LYS A 6 -1.12 0.65 19.74
CA LYS A 6 -1.63 -0.30 18.76
C LYS A 6 -0.87 -0.12 17.47
N ILE A 7 -0.36 -1.21 16.92
CA ILE A 7 0.39 -1.19 15.67
C ILE A 7 -0.25 -2.19 14.72
N VAL A 8 -0.61 -1.69 13.55
CA VAL A 8 -1.04 -2.47 12.40
C VAL A 8 -0.04 -2.25 11.28
N GLU A 9 0.33 -3.32 10.60
CA GLU A 9 1.04 -3.28 9.33
C GLU A 9 0.05 -3.42 8.18
N CYS A 10 0.25 -2.65 7.12
CA CYS A 10 -0.48 -2.80 5.88
C CYS A 10 0.51 -3.03 4.73
N VAL A 11 0.20 -4.03 3.90
CA VAL A 11 1.09 -4.48 2.82
C VAL A 11 0.36 -4.49 1.47
N PRO A 12 -0.20 -3.37 0.97
CA PRO A 12 -0.94 -3.36 -0.28
C PRO A 12 -0.04 -3.71 -1.46
N ASN A 13 -0.65 -4.33 -2.47
CA ASN A 13 0.03 -4.71 -3.70
C ASN A 13 -0.62 -3.99 -4.88
N PHE A 14 0.15 -3.12 -5.53
CA PHE A 14 -0.31 -2.32 -6.66
C PHE A 14 0.18 -2.94 -7.97
N SER A 15 -0.70 -3.02 -8.97
CA SER A 15 -0.41 -3.54 -10.33
C SER A 15 0.33 -2.50 -11.17
N GLU A 16 1.49 -2.09 -10.68
CA GLU A 16 2.45 -1.22 -11.35
C GLU A 16 3.83 -1.50 -10.74
N GLY A 17 4.83 -1.80 -11.56
CA GLY A 17 6.20 -2.09 -11.12
C GLY A 17 7.28 -1.46 -12.00
N ARG A 18 6.91 -0.57 -12.93
CA ARG A 18 7.80 0.02 -13.94
C ARG A 18 7.77 1.54 -13.92
N ASN A 19 6.59 2.13 -13.80
CA ASN A 19 6.42 3.57 -13.74
C ASN A 19 6.59 4.09 -12.31
N MET A 20 7.84 4.45 -11.99
CA MET A 20 8.20 5.00 -10.68
C MET A 20 7.44 6.28 -10.32
N ALA A 21 6.97 7.06 -11.31
CA ALA A 21 6.17 8.26 -11.04
C ALA A 21 4.75 7.93 -10.58
N ILE A 22 4.15 6.83 -11.06
CA ILE A 22 2.87 6.33 -10.57
C ILE A 22 3.04 5.76 -9.16
N ILE A 23 4.05 4.92 -8.96
CA ILE A 23 4.37 4.32 -7.65
C ILE A 23 4.56 5.43 -6.61
N LYS A 24 5.38 6.45 -6.93
CA LYS A 24 5.62 7.58 -6.04
C LYS A 24 4.33 8.33 -5.70
N GLN A 25 3.46 8.60 -6.68
CA GLN A 25 2.19 9.28 -6.39
C GLN A 25 1.28 8.48 -5.44
N ILE A 26 1.31 7.15 -5.52
CA ILE A 26 0.56 6.28 -4.60
C ILE A 26 1.19 6.32 -3.20
N THR A 27 2.51 6.18 -3.10
CA THR A 27 3.21 6.22 -1.80
C THR A 27 3.17 7.59 -1.13
N ASP A 28 3.13 8.66 -1.92
CA ASP A 28 2.96 10.03 -1.43
C ASP A 28 1.62 10.19 -0.68
N GLU A 29 0.54 9.50 -1.07
CA GLU A 29 -0.71 9.51 -0.30
C GLU A 29 -0.58 8.81 1.06
N ILE A 30 0.24 7.75 1.14
CA ILE A 30 0.53 7.05 2.40
C ILE A 30 1.31 7.97 3.33
N GLU A 31 2.36 8.62 2.83
CA GLU A 31 3.25 9.49 3.63
C GLU A 31 2.58 10.79 4.10
N LYS A 32 1.52 11.25 3.42
CA LYS A 32 0.70 12.40 3.86
C LYS A 32 -0.08 12.11 5.13
N VAL A 33 -0.39 10.85 5.43
CA VAL A 33 -1.20 10.49 6.59
C VAL A 33 -0.34 10.50 7.85
N LYS A 34 -0.65 11.45 8.75
CA LYS A 34 0.03 11.59 10.03
C LYS A 34 -0.17 10.33 10.88
N GLY A 35 0.93 9.81 11.43
CA GLY A 35 0.89 8.62 12.29
C GLY A 35 1.13 7.31 11.55
N VAL A 36 1.36 7.37 10.23
CA VAL A 36 1.86 6.25 9.42
C VAL A 36 3.35 6.43 9.16
N LYS A 37 4.06 5.31 9.09
CA LYS A 37 5.45 5.23 8.64
C LYS A 37 5.54 4.27 7.46
N LEU A 38 5.93 4.78 6.30
CA LEU A 38 6.33 3.97 5.17
C LEU A 38 7.64 3.25 5.52
N LEU A 39 7.64 1.92 5.42
CA LEU A 39 8.78 1.08 5.76
C LEU A 39 9.54 0.62 4.52
N ASP A 40 8.81 0.22 3.49
CA ASP A 40 9.40 -0.34 2.28
C ASP A 40 8.53 -0.14 1.03
N VAL A 41 9.18 -0.07 -0.12
CA VAL A 41 8.58 0.02 -1.45
C VAL A 41 9.40 -0.87 -2.38
N ASP A 42 8.87 -2.03 -2.74
CA ASP A 42 9.56 -3.05 -3.53
C ASP A 42 8.87 -3.22 -4.90
N PRO A 43 9.32 -2.49 -5.93
CA PRO A 43 8.80 -2.62 -7.29
C PRO A 43 9.48 -3.77 -8.04
N GLY A 44 8.67 -4.66 -8.63
CA GLY A 44 9.14 -5.70 -9.54
C GLY A 44 8.81 -5.37 -10.99
N GLU A 45 9.84 -5.12 -11.81
CA GLU A 45 9.67 -4.77 -13.24
C GLU A 45 9.03 -5.91 -14.06
N ALA A 46 9.50 -7.15 -13.82
CA ALA A 46 9.02 -8.35 -14.52
C ALA A 46 7.60 -8.75 -14.06
N THR A 47 7.34 -8.66 -12.76
CA THR A 47 6.01 -8.93 -12.18
C THR A 47 5.02 -7.81 -12.49
N ASN A 48 5.50 -6.61 -12.82
CA ASN A 48 4.75 -5.37 -12.95
C ASN A 48 3.85 -5.11 -11.74
N ARG A 49 4.46 -5.24 -10.56
CA ARG A 49 3.78 -5.16 -9.28
C ARG A 49 4.69 -4.50 -8.27
N THR A 50 4.15 -3.61 -7.45
CA THR A 50 4.86 -3.02 -6.31
C THR A 50 4.21 -3.49 -5.02
N VAL A 51 5.03 -4.03 -4.12
CA VAL A 51 4.65 -4.29 -2.75
C VAL A 51 5.05 -3.09 -1.92
N VAL A 52 4.10 -2.52 -1.17
CA VAL A 52 4.36 -1.39 -0.29
C VAL A 52 4.08 -1.82 1.13
N THR A 53 4.97 -1.49 2.07
CA THR A 53 4.83 -1.87 3.48
C THR A 53 4.83 -0.61 4.33
N PHE A 54 3.80 -0.43 5.16
CA PHE A 54 3.74 0.68 6.11
C PHE A 54 3.05 0.26 7.41
N VAL A 55 3.36 1.00 8.49
CA VAL A 55 2.84 0.72 9.83
C VAL A 55 2.31 1.98 10.50
N GLY A 56 1.38 1.82 11.43
CA GLY A 56 0.84 2.91 12.23
C GLY A 56 -0.26 2.45 13.18
N GLU A 57 -0.91 3.43 13.83
CA GLU A 57 -2.13 3.18 14.59
C GLU A 57 -3.28 2.80 13.62
N PRO A 58 -4.26 1.98 14.05
CA PRO A 58 -5.25 1.37 13.15
C PRO A 58 -5.97 2.36 12.22
N ASP A 59 -6.50 3.45 12.77
CA ASP A 59 -7.27 4.43 11.99
C ASP A 59 -6.40 5.16 10.96
N ALA A 60 -5.14 5.46 11.31
CA ALA A 60 -4.20 6.10 10.41
C ALA A 60 -3.79 5.16 9.27
N VAL A 61 -3.58 3.87 9.57
CA VAL A 61 -3.27 2.85 8.57
C VAL A 61 -4.44 2.66 7.60
N LEU A 62 -5.67 2.61 8.11
CA LEU A 62 -6.88 2.50 7.29
C LEU A 62 -7.05 3.69 6.35
N GLU A 63 -6.84 4.92 6.84
CA GLU A 63 -6.90 6.13 6.03
C GLU A 63 -5.84 6.13 4.93
N ALA A 64 -4.59 5.79 5.27
CA ALA A 64 -3.50 5.71 4.30
C ALA A 64 -3.77 4.64 3.22
N ALA A 65 -4.25 3.46 3.62
CA ALA A 65 -4.65 2.41 2.69
C ALA A 65 -5.77 2.87 1.76
N PHE A 66 -6.80 3.52 2.30
CA PHE A 66 -7.94 4.02 1.51
C PHE A 66 -7.50 5.06 0.47
N GLN A 67 -6.68 6.05 0.86
CA GLN A 67 -6.17 7.06 -0.06
C GLN A 67 -5.26 6.46 -1.14
N ALA A 68 -4.38 5.53 -0.76
CA ALA A 68 -3.45 4.88 -1.70
C ALA A 68 -4.20 4.00 -2.72
N VAL A 69 -5.20 3.23 -2.28
CA VAL A 69 -6.07 2.42 -3.15
C VAL A 69 -6.85 3.33 -4.11
N GLY A 70 -7.43 4.42 -3.59
CA GLY A 70 -8.15 5.40 -4.41
C GLY A 70 -7.25 6.03 -5.47
N LYS A 71 -6.02 6.39 -5.12
CA LYS A 71 -5.02 6.92 -6.06
C LYS A 71 -4.61 5.89 -7.11
N ALA A 72 -4.36 4.65 -6.71
CA ALA A 72 -4.05 3.57 -7.63
C ALA A 72 -5.17 3.36 -8.66
N GLY A 73 -6.43 3.38 -8.23
CA GLY A 73 -7.59 3.29 -9.12
C GLY A 73 -7.74 4.44 -10.11
N GLN A 74 -7.13 5.60 -9.85
CA GLN A 74 -7.10 6.74 -10.77
C GLN A 74 -5.95 6.65 -11.78
N LEU A 75 -4.82 6.06 -11.39
CA LEU A 75 -3.58 6.10 -12.16
C LEU A 75 -3.33 4.83 -12.99
N ILE A 76 -3.78 3.67 -12.52
CA ILE A 76 -3.45 2.38 -13.13
C ILE A 76 -4.60 1.91 -14.04
N ASP A 77 -4.33 1.88 -15.34
CA ASP A 77 -5.26 1.32 -16.33
C ASP A 77 -5.05 -0.20 -16.50
N MET A 78 -5.93 -0.98 -15.89
CA MET A 78 -5.85 -2.45 -15.92
C MET A 78 -6.10 -3.06 -17.31
N ARG A 79 -6.67 -2.32 -18.28
CA ARG A 79 -6.94 -2.83 -19.63
C ARG A 79 -5.65 -3.09 -20.42
N GLY A 80 -4.61 -2.31 -20.16
CA GLY A 80 -3.28 -2.45 -20.78
C GLY A 80 -2.23 -3.07 -19.86
N HIS A 81 -2.58 -3.35 -18.59
CA HIS A 81 -1.63 -3.86 -17.61
C HIS A 81 -1.24 -5.32 -17.91
N HIS A 82 0.06 -5.62 -18.00
CA HIS A 82 0.59 -6.98 -18.12
C HIS A 82 1.87 -7.15 -17.31
N GLY A 83 2.03 -8.32 -16.69
CA GLY A 83 3.17 -8.69 -15.85
C GLY A 83 3.19 -10.19 -15.59
N ALA A 84 4.32 -10.72 -15.11
CA ALA A 84 4.48 -12.15 -14.83
C ALA A 84 3.69 -12.64 -13.61
N HIS A 85 3.23 -11.73 -12.74
CA HIS A 85 2.46 -12.07 -11.55
C HIS A 85 0.95 -12.00 -11.83
N PRO A 86 0.14 -13.02 -11.43
CA PRO A 86 -1.32 -12.95 -11.49
C PRO A 86 -1.85 -11.73 -10.74
N ARG A 87 -2.89 -11.09 -11.28
CA ARG A 87 -3.51 -9.89 -10.69
C ARG A 87 -4.96 -9.72 -11.13
N MET A 88 -5.79 -9.19 -10.23
CA MET A 88 -7.20 -8.91 -10.49
C MET A 88 -7.53 -7.41 -10.59
N GLY A 89 -6.82 -6.52 -9.89
CA GLY A 89 -7.14 -5.10 -9.81
C GLY A 89 -5.91 -4.17 -9.78
N ALA A 90 -6.15 -2.87 -9.88
CA ALA A 90 -5.12 -1.83 -9.72
C ALA A 90 -4.44 -1.94 -8.35
N THR A 91 -5.25 -2.17 -7.31
CA THR A 91 -4.80 -2.80 -6.08
C THR A 91 -5.30 -4.24 -6.07
N ASP A 92 -4.38 -5.19 -5.95
CA ASP A 92 -4.66 -6.62 -6.04
C ASP A 92 -5.10 -7.18 -4.68
N VAL A 93 -4.31 -6.91 -3.64
CA VAL A 93 -4.61 -7.24 -2.24
C VAL A 93 -4.18 -6.09 -1.33
N CYS A 94 -4.84 -5.96 -0.18
CA CYS A 94 -4.55 -4.93 0.82
C CYS A 94 -4.67 -5.53 2.25
N PRO A 95 -3.74 -6.41 2.64
CA PRO A 95 -3.76 -7.05 3.95
C PRO A 95 -3.50 -6.04 5.08
N LEU A 96 -4.12 -6.31 6.23
CA LEU A 96 -3.89 -5.63 7.50
C LEU A 96 -3.45 -6.68 8.51
N ILE A 97 -2.27 -6.50 9.10
CA ILE A 97 -1.62 -7.48 9.96
C ILE A 97 -1.50 -6.87 11.36
N PRO A 98 -2.03 -7.52 12.42
CA PRO A 98 -1.84 -7.07 13.79
C PRO A 98 -0.37 -7.25 14.19
N VAL A 99 0.28 -6.17 14.66
CA VAL A 99 1.68 -6.20 15.10
C VAL A 99 1.80 -6.08 16.62
N ALA A 100 1.07 -5.15 17.24
CA ALA A 100 1.11 -4.95 18.69
C ALA A 100 -0.22 -4.37 19.22
N GLY A 101 -0.65 -4.80 20.41
CA GLY A 101 -1.77 -4.19 21.15
C GLY A 101 -3.16 -4.31 20.47
N ILE A 102 -3.31 -5.19 19.48
CA ILE A 102 -4.54 -5.34 18.68
C ILE A 102 -4.78 -6.80 18.28
N THR A 103 -6.06 -7.17 18.11
CA THR A 103 -6.55 -8.49 17.67
C THR A 103 -7.40 -8.35 16.42
#